data_AF-A0A3E2NXP4-F1
#
_entry.id   AF-A0A3E2NXP4-F1
#
_cell.length_a   1.000
_cell.length_b   1.000
_cell.length_c   1.000
_cell.angle_alpha   90.00
_cell.angle_beta   90.00
_cell.angle_gamma   90.00
#
_symmetry.space_group_name_H-M   'P 1'
#
loop_
_entity.id
_entity.type
_entity.pdbx_description
1 polymer ?
#
loop_
_entity_poly.entity_id
_entity_poly.type
_entity_poly.pdbx_seq_one_letter_code
_entity_poly.pdbx_strand_id
1 'polypeptide(L)'
;MKLSQKLKTELWWLIISVNYDYSRICIAEHDLSDTTLTLWLEDKQDYKNTIDECLQVDIPIRDFAKLIKNENFNSYEGTRLHPCKKYVYKARIEINSPIKWYRNDATLVEQTWAREAMLKSILTYLIETETANHEEFC
;
A
#
# COMPACT_ATOMS: atom_id res chain seq x y z
N MET A 1 6.93 -1.88 7.86
CA MET A 1 7.72 -1.60 6.65
C MET A 1 8.93 -0.79 7.05
N LYS A 2 10.09 -0.95 6.39
CA LYS A 2 11.30 -0.15 6.65
C LYS A 2 11.73 0.50 5.34
N LEU A 3 11.77 1.83 5.31
CA LEU A 3 12.23 2.60 4.15
C LEU A 3 13.71 2.94 4.29
N SER A 4 14.46 2.89 3.19
CA SER A 4 15.85 3.36 3.17
C SER A 4 15.88 4.89 3.33
N GLN A 5 16.96 5.43 3.90
CA GLN A 5 17.07 6.89 4.08
C GLN A 5 17.01 7.63 2.74
N LYS A 6 17.63 7.07 1.68
CA LYS A 6 17.57 7.61 0.32
C LYS A 6 16.11 7.75 -0.15
N LEU A 7 15.33 6.66 -0.05
CA LEU A 7 13.93 6.65 -0.48
C LEU A 7 13.08 7.61 0.36
N LYS A 8 13.34 7.73 1.68
CA LYS A 8 12.66 8.73 2.52
C LYS A 8 12.91 10.15 2.01
N THR A 9 14.17 10.48 1.68
CA THR A 9 14.51 11.80 1.13
C THR A 9 13.83 12.06 -0.20
N GLU A 10 13.80 11.09 -1.11
CA GLU A 10 13.12 11.21 -2.41
C GLU A 10 11.60 11.39 -2.25
N LEU A 11 10.97 10.64 -1.33
CA LEU A 11 9.56 10.81 -1.00
C LEU A 11 9.27 12.20 -0.40
N TRP A 12 10.16 12.71 0.45
CA TRP A 12 10.02 14.07 0.98
C TRP A 12 10.12 15.14 -0.10
N TRP A 13 11.03 14.98 -1.06
CA TRP A 13 11.09 15.88 -2.22
C TRP A 13 9.80 15.89 -3.03
N LEU A 14 9.20 14.71 -3.23
CA LEU A 14 7.90 14.61 -3.90
C LEU A 14 6.78 15.28 -3.09
N ILE A 15 6.76 15.11 -1.77
CA ILE A 15 5.76 15.76 -0.90
C ILE A 15 5.91 17.30 -0.95
N ILE A 16 7.15 17.79 -0.95
CA ILE A 16 7.43 19.23 -1.06
C ILE A 16 7.00 19.73 -2.45
N SER A 17 7.28 19.00 -3.53
CA SER A 17 6.92 19.44 -4.89
C SER A 17 5.41 19.54 -5.11
N VAL A 18 4.62 18.71 -4.42
CA VAL A 18 3.15 18.80 -4.44
C VAL A 18 2.58 19.81 -3.43
N ASN A 19 3.42 20.62 -2.78
CA ASN A 19 3.04 21.56 -1.72
C ASN A 19 2.28 20.90 -0.56
N TYR A 20 2.70 19.70 -0.13
CA TYR A 20 2.07 18.93 0.94
C TYR A 20 0.61 18.51 0.67
N ASP A 21 0.11 18.68 -0.55
CA ASP A 21 -1.18 18.13 -0.97
C ASP A 21 -1.00 16.67 -1.42
N TYR A 22 -1.07 15.76 -0.46
CA TYR A 22 -0.93 14.31 -0.69
C TYR A 22 -1.92 13.75 -1.72
N SER A 23 -3.06 14.42 -1.95
CA SER A 23 -4.06 13.97 -2.93
C SER A 23 -3.57 14.09 -4.38
N ARG A 24 -2.53 14.90 -4.61
CA ARG A 24 -1.83 15.07 -5.89
C ARG A 24 -0.82 13.97 -6.18
N ILE A 25 -0.32 13.25 -5.16
CA ILE A 25 0.58 12.12 -5.40
C ILE A 25 -0.25 10.96 -5.95
N CYS A 26 0.10 10.47 -7.13
CA CYS A 26 -0.55 9.32 -7.76
C CYS A 26 0.45 8.25 -8.19
N ILE A 27 -0.10 7.06 -8.46
CA ILE A 27 0.61 5.95 -9.06
C ILE A 27 0.44 6.08 -10.58
N ALA A 28 1.51 6.44 -11.28
CA ALA A 28 1.55 6.54 -12.74
C ALA A 28 1.50 5.14 -13.37
N GLU A 29 2.27 4.21 -12.81
CA GLU A 29 2.36 2.82 -13.25
C GLU A 29 2.74 1.91 -12.08
N HIS A 30 2.59 0.60 -12.27
CA HIS A 30 2.95 -0.43 -11.32
C HIS A 30 3.41 -1.71 -12.01
N ASP A 31 4.26 -2.46 -11.32
CA ASP A 31 4.64 -3.82 -11.71
C ASP A 31 4.67 -4.72 -10.49
N LEU A 32 4.26 -5.97 -10.66
CA LEU A 32 4.25 -6.97 -9.60
C LEU A 32 5.06 -8.19 -10.02
N SER A 33 6.30 -8.25 -9.52
CA SER A 33 7.13 -9.44 -9.62
C SER A 33 6.83 -10.43 -8.49
N ASP A 34 7.58 -11.54 -8.44
CA ASP A 34 7.46 -12.52 -7.36
C ASP A 34 8.04 -12.02 -6.03
N THR A 35 8.89 -10.99 -6.04
CA THR A 35 9.59 -10.49 -4.84
C THR A 35 9.21 -9.08 -4.44
N THR A 36 8.71 -8.29 -5.38
CA THR A 36 8.53 -6.85 -5.22
C THR A 36 7.31 -6.34 -5.97
N LEU A 37 6.57 -5.44 -5.33
CA LEU A 37 5.64 -4.50 -5.96
C LEU A 37 6.42 -3.22 -6.24
N THR A 38 6.52 -2.84 -7.50
CA THR A 38 7.12 -1.57 -7.92
C THR A 38 6.01 -0.58 -8.21
N LEU A 39 6.09 0.61 -7.62
CA LEU A 39 5.17 1.72 -7.92
C LEU A 39 5.96 2.89 -8.47
N TRP A 40 5.50 3.48 -9.58
CA TRP A 40 6.04 4.73 -10.09
C TRP A 40 5.12 5.87 -9.69
N LEU A 41 5.64 6.79 -8.88
CA LEU A 41 4.87 7.89 -8.30
C LEU A 41 5.14 9.20 -9.05
N GLU A 42 4.09 10.00 -9.23
CA GLU A 42 4.18 11.33 -9.82
C GLU A 42 3.15 12.29 -9.20
N ASP A 43 3.22 13.55 -9.63
CA ASP A 43 2.25 14.58 -9.31
C ASP A 43 1.19 14.69 -10.42
N LYS A 44 -0.09 14.57 -10.06
CA LYS A 44 -1.23 14.74 -10.98
C LYS A 44 -1.27 16.07 -11.73
N GLN A 45 -0.57 17.10 -11.25
CA GLN A 45 -0.51 18.41 -11.91
C GLN A 45 0.78 18.63 -12.70
N ASP A 46 1.74 17.71 -12.60
CA ASP A 46 3.02 17.72 -13.30
C ASP A 46 3.34 16.30 -13.80
N TYR A 47 2.47 15.82 -14.71
CA TYR A 47 2.61 14.50 -15.32
C TYR A 47 3.97 14.39 -16.01
N LYS A 48 4.64 13.27 -15.77
CA LYS A 48 5.93 13.00 -16.40
C LYS A 48 5.74 12.52 -17.83
N ASN A 49 6.68 12.89 -18.70
CA ASN A 49 6.62 12.49 -20.10
C ASN A 49 7.05 11.03 -20.28
N THR A 50 7.83 10.50 -19.33
CA THR A 50 8.33 9.12 -19.34
C THR A 50 8.32 8.54 -17.93
N ILE A 51 8.17 7.21 -17.83
CA ILE A 51 8.15 6.50 -16.55
C ILE A 51 9.47 6.63 -15.76
N ASP A 52 10.58 6.85 -16.46
CA ASP A 52 11.92 7.00 -15.88
C ASP A 52 12.06 8.31 -15.08
N GLU A 53 11.17 9.28 -15.30
CA GLU A 53 11.10 10.53 -14.56
C GLU A 53 10.24 10.41 -13.29
N CYS A 54 9.47 9.34 -13.14
CA CYS A 54 8.65 9.07 -11.96
C CYS A 54 9.51 8.56 -10.79
N LEU A 55 9.07 8.84 -9.58
CA LEU A 55 9.73 8.28 -8.39
C LEU A 55 9.38 6.79 -8.27
N GLN A 56 10.35 5.92 -8.51
CA GLN A 56 10.20 4.48 -8.33
C GLN A 56 10.28 4.09 -6.85
N VAL A 57 9.31 3.30 -6.40
CA VAL A 57 9.21 2.77 -5.04
C VAL A 57 9.09 1.25 -5.09
N ASP A 58 10.15 0.57 -4.66
CA ASP A 58 10.20 -0.89 -4.58
C ASP A 58 9.75 -1.39 -3.20
N ILE A 59 8.68 -2.16 -3.17
CA ILE A 59 8.04 -2.64 -1.94
C ILE A 59 8.20 -4.15 -1.88
N PRO A 60 8.79 -4.71 -0.81
CA PRO A 60 8.86 -6.16 -0.65
C PRO A 60 7.45 -6.77 -0.69
N ILE A 61 7.27 -7.82 -1.50
CA ILE A 61 5.98 -8.50 -1.70
C ILE A 61 5.34 -8.92 -0.37
N ARG A 62 6.16 -9.29 0.61
CA ARG A 62 5.73 -9.65 1.96
C ARG A 62 5.03 -8.50 2.67
N ASP A 63 5.53 -7.28 2.53
CA ASP A 63 4.95 -6.10 3.18
C ASP A 63 3.63 -5.72 2.51
N PHE A 64 3.54 -5.86 1.17
CA PHE A 64 2.27 -5.71 0.44
C PHE A 64 1.24 -6.79 0.81
N ALA A 65 1.67 -8.06 0.91
CA ALA A 65 0.82 -9.17 1.36
C ALA A 65 0.26 -8.94 2.78
N LYS A 66 1.09 -8.39 3.68
CA LYS A 66 0.66 -8.01 5.03
C LYS A 66 -0.39 -6.91 4.98
N LEU A 67 -0.20 -5.89 4.15
CA LEU A 67 -1.16 -4.81 3.98
C LEU A 67 -2.50 -5.34 3.48
N ILE A 68 -2.52 -6.14 2.41
CA ILE A 68 -3.75 -6.75 1.88
C ILE A 68 -4.52 -7.52 2.96
N LYS A 69 -3.80 -8.28 3.79
CA LYS A 69 -4.40 -9.02 4.90
C LYS A 69 -4.95 -8.10 5.99
N ASN A 70 -4.20 -7.06 6.38
CA ASN A 70 -4.60 -6.14 7.44
C ASN A 70 -5.82 -5.29 7.03
N GLU A 71 -5.88 -4.89 5.77
CA GLU A 71 -7.01 -4.16 5.18
C GLU A 71 -8.18 -5.09 4.82
N ASN A 72 -8.03 -6.41 5.06
CA ASN A 72 -9.04 -7.44 4.80
C ASN A 72 -9.45 -7.56 3.33
N PHE A 73 -8.67 -7.04 2.37
CA PHE A 73 -9.02 -7.06 0.95
C PHE A 73 -9.21 -8.49 0.41
N ASN A 74 -8.43 -9.46 0.90
CA ASN A 74 -8.52 -10.85 0.49
C ASN A 74 -9.58 -11.66 1.26
N SER A 75 -10.54 -11.01 1.91
CA SER A 75 -11.52 -11.67 2.78
C SER A 75 -12.87 -10.96 2.81
N TYR A 76 -13.92 -11.67 3.18
CA TYR A 76 -15.25 -11.10 3.38
C TYR A 76 -15.82 -11.48 4.76
N GLU A 77 -16.80 -10.70 5.22
CA GLU A 77 -17.57 -11.07 6.42
C GLU A 77 -18.56 -12.16 6.08
N GLY A 78 -18.46 -13.29 6.78
CA GLY A 78 -19.38 -14.39 6.66
C GLY A 78 -19.75 -14.96 8.02
N THR A 79 -20.44 -16.09 7.99
CA THR A 79 -20.81 -16.84 9.18
C THR A 79 -20.23 -18.25 9.13
N ARG A 80 -19.79 -18.74 10.28
CA ARG A 80 -19.31 -20.11 10.46
C ARG A 80 -20.15 -20.82 11.53
N LEU A 81 -20.42 -22.10 11.31
CA LEU A 81 -21.00 -22.96 12.33
C LEU A 81 -19.88 -23.47 13.24
N HIS A 82 -20.07 -23.40 14.56
CA HIS A 82 -19.10 -23.97 15.46
C HIS A 82 -19.07 -25.51 15.30
N PRO A 83 -17.89 -26.14 15.14
CA PRO A 83 -17.78 -27.54 14.69
C PRO A 83 -18.49 -28.53 15.61
N CYS A 84 -18.53 -28.25 16.92
CA CYS A 84 -19.14 -29.14 17.91
C CYS A 84 -20.38 -28.56 18.62
N LYS A 85 -20.68 -27.28 18.42
CA LYS A 85 -21.73 -26.57 19.15
C LYS A 85 -22.63 -25.92 18.10
N LYS A 86 -23.93 -26.18 18.12
CA LYS A 86 -24.87 -25.76 17.08
C LYS A 86 -25.20 -24.25 17.14
N TYR A 87 -24.19 -23.38 17.23
CA TYR A 87 -24.35 -21.94 17.11
C TYR A 87 -23.50 -21.40 15.97
N VAL A 88 -24.00 -20.33 15.37
CA VAL A 88 -23.40 -19.63 14.24
C VAL A 88 -22.70 -18.38 14.77
N TYR A 89 -21.48 -18.11 14.30
CA TYR A 89 -20.73 -16.92 14.66
C TYR A 89 -20.22 -16.21 13.41
N LYS A 90 -20.07 -14.88 13.49
CA LYS A 90 -19.47 -14.09 12.42
C LYS A 90 -17.97 -14.38 12.36
N ALA A 91 -17.45 -14.59 11.16
CA ALA A 91 -16.04 -14.83 10.92
C ALA A 91 -15.61 -14.16 9.63
N ARG A 92 -14.33 -13.75 9.56
CA ARG A 92 -13.70 -13.36 8.30
C ARG A 92 -13.32 -14.63 7.53
N ILE A 93 -13.82 -14.74 6.31
CA ILE A 93 -13.54 -15.87 5.43
C ILE A 93 -12.56 -15.39 4.38
N GLU A 94 -11.35 -15.96 4.40
CA GLU A 94 -10.33 -15.68 3.40
C GLU A 94 -10.75 -16.29 2.05
N ILE A 95 -10.70 -15.47 1.00
CA ILE A 95 -10.96 -15.87 -0.38
C ILE A 95 -9.75 -16.64 -0.90
N ASN A 96 -8.56 -16.05 -0.74
CA ASN A 96 -7.28 -16.63 -1.13
C ASN A 96 -6.13 -15.99 -0.37
N SER A 97 -4.93 -16.56 -0.47
CA SER A 97 -3.73 -15.92 0.06
C SER A 97 -3.55 -14.53 -0.57
N PRO A 98 -3.04 -13.51 0.16
CA PRO A 98 -3.08 -12.11 -0.26
C PRO A 98 -2.59 -11.84 -1.68
N ILE A 99 -1.42 -12.37 -2.07
CA ILE A 99 -0.83 -12.15 -3.39
C ILE A 99 -1.57 -12.93 -4.47
N LYS A 100 -2.06 -14.13 -4.15
CA LYS A 100 -2.82 -14.93 -5.10
C LYS A 100 -4.19 -14.31 -5.38
N TRP A 101 -4.83 -13.74 -4.34
CA TRP A 101 -6.04 -12.93 -4.48
C TRP A 101 -5.77 -11.75 -5.41
N TYR A 102 -4.74 -10.96 -5.14
CA TYR A 102 -4.42 -9.79 -5.96
C TYR A 102 -4.19 -10.13 -7.44
N ARG A 103 -3.47 -11.23 -7.73
CA ARG A 103 -3.15 -11.63 -9.11
C ARG A 103 -4.34 -12.23 -9.87
N ASN A 104 -5.16 -13.04 -9.21
CA ASN A 104 -6.10 -13.94 -9.91
C ASN A 104 -7.57 -13.68 -9.61
N ASP A 105 -7.88 -13.14 -8.43
CA ASP A 105 -9.26 -13.03 -7.93
C ASP A 105 -9.73 -11.57 -7.88
N ALA A 106 -8.82 -10.63 -7.61
CA ALA A 106 -9.12 -9.21 -7.50
C ALA A 106 -9.43 -8.59 -8.86
N THR A 107 -10.53 -7.85 -8.91
CA THR A 107 -10.86 -6.99 -10.04
C THR A 107 -9.83 -5.87 -10.20
N LEU A 108 -9.75 -5.27 -11.39
CA LEU A 108 -8.86 -4.12 -11.64
C LEU A 108 -9.05 -3.00 -10.61
N VAL A 109 -10.29 -2.75 -10.20
CA VAL A 109 -10.63 -1.72 -9.21
C VAL A 109 -10.09 -2.09 -7.82
N GLU A 110 -10.28 -3.34 -7.38
CA GLU A 110 -9.76 -3.80 -6.10
C GLU A 110 -8.23 -3.82 -6.06
N GLN A 111 -7.58 -4.16 -7.18
CA GLN A 111 -6.14 -4.07 -7.32
C GLN A 111 -5.68 -2.61 -7.16
N THR A 112 -6.37 -1.65 -7.80
CA THR A 112 -6.10 -0.22 -7.63
C THR A 112 -6.23 0.21 -6.18
N TRP A 113 -7.32 -0.17 -5.49
CA TRP A 113 -7.50 0.15 -4.08
C TRP A 113 -6.39 -0.41 -3.20
N ALA A 114 -5.93 -1.63 -3.45
CA ALA A 114 -4.83 -2.22 -2.71
C ALA A 114 -3.52 -1.42 -2.90
N ARG A 115 -3.23 -0.98 -4.13
CA ARG A 115 -2.05 -0.14 -4.41
C ARG A 115 -2.15 1.25 -3.79
N GLU A 116 -3.33 1.88 -3.85
CA GLU A 116 -3.57 3.18 -3.21
C GLU A 116 -3.48 3.09 -1.68
N ALA A 117 -4.00 2.02 -1.08
CA ALA A 117 -3.84 1.76 0.34
C ALA A 117 -2.36 1.56 0.73
N MET A 118 -1.58 0.91 -0.13
CA MET A 118 -0.13 0.76 0.06
C MET A 118 0.59 2.11 0.00
N LEU A 119 0.30 2.94 -1.01
CA LEU A 119 0.84 4.31 -1.11
C LEU A 119 0.49 5.13 0.15
N LYS A 120 -0.77 5.09 0.58
CA LYS A 120 -1.21 5.76 1.80
C LYS A 120 -0.42 5.29 3.01
N SER A 121 -0.23 3.98 3.17
CA SER A 121 0.55 3.41 4.28
C SER A 121 2.01 3.88 4.26
N ILE A 122 2.62 4.04 3.08
CA ILE A 122 3.98 4.57 2.93
C ILE A 122 4.05 6.02 3.38
N LEU A 123 3.14 6.86 2.91
CA LEU A 123 3.10 8.28 3.26
C LEU A 123 2.83 8.47 4.77
N THR A 124 1.90 7.71 5.34
CA THR A 124 1.63 7.73 6.79
C THR A 124 2.87 7.35 7.60
N TYR A 125 3.56 6.26 7.23
CA TYR A 125 4.79 5.85 7.91
C TYR A 125 5.89 6.92 7.82
N LEU A 126 6.00 7.59 6.68
CA LEU A 126 6.99 8.66 6.50
C LEU A 126 6.75 9.82 7.47
N ILE A 127 5.50 10.29 7.57
CA ILE A 127 5.09 11.38 8.46
C ILE A 127 5.30 10.98 9.92
N GLU A 128 4.79 9.82 10.33
CA GLU A 128 4.85 9.36 11.73
C GLU A 128 6.29 9.16 12.22
N THR A 129 7.19 8.67 11.36
CA THR A 129 8.60 8.48 11.74
C THR A 129 9.40 9.77 11.79
N GLU A 130 8.96 10.84 11.12
CA GLU A 130 9.60 12.14 11.22
C GLU A 130 9.11 12.90 12.46
N THR A 131 7.81 12.84 12.78
CA THR A 131 7.25 13.48 13.98
C THR A 131 7.81 12.87 15.28
N ALA A 132 8.02 11.54 15.32
CA ALA A 132 8.59 10.87 16.48
C ALA A 132 10.05 11.30 16.77
N ASN A 133 10.83 11.62 15.73
CA ASN A 133 12.18 12.12 15.90
C ASN A 133 12.22 13.58 16.37
N HIS A 134 11.13 14.33 16.29
CA HIS A 134 11.08 15.73 16.74
C HIS A 134 10.72 15.83 18.22
N GLU A 135 9.92 14.90 18.75
CA GLU A 135 9.52 14.86 20.16
C GLU A 135 10.64 14.36 21.10
N GLU A 136 11.59 13.57 20.63
CA GLU A 136 12.74 13.13 21.45
C GLU A 136 13.81 14.23 21.69
N PHE A 137 13.70 15.38 21.01
CA PHE A 137 14.65 16.50 21.12
C PHE A 137 14.05 17.76 21.77
N CYS A 138 12.86 17.68 22.40
CA CYS A 138 12.24 18.76 23.17
C CYS A 138 12.24 18.49 24.68
#